data_AF-S8DWL5-F1
#
_entry.id   AF-S8DWL5-F1
#
_cell.length_a   1.000
_cell.length_b   1.000
_cell.length_c   1.000
_cell.angle_alpha   90.00
_cell.angle_beta   90.00
_cell.angle_gamma   90.00
#
_symmetry.space_group_name_H-M   'P 1'
#
loop_
_entity.id
_entity.type
_entity.pdbx_description
1 polymer ?
#
loop_
_entity_poly.entity_id
_entity_poly.type
_entity_poly.pdbx_seq_one_letter_code
_entity_poly.pdbx_strand_id
1 'polypeptide(L)'
;SDRWYDKYRGCSDGSMHEGKLELITWEWTDHELRHRMGWGNVVIEEVEEHKRKFEVECRGRKSLFFKKWPQAFRWTCCGTSGLINFGCDHHGTGSKPCTCDFCHMGKPVPDSLHPEEEGTRVGLRIPSGPDPR
;
A
#
# COMPACT_ATOMS: atom_id res chain seq x y z
N SER A 1 4.33 20.63 9.10
CA SER A 1 3.32 19.55 9.19
C SER A 1 4.09 18.25 9.16
N ASP A 2 4.30 17.59 10.30
CA ASP A 2 5.25 16.49 10.38
C ASP A 2 4.55 15.16 10.09
N ARG A 3 4.30 14.92 8.80
CA ARG A 3 3.77 13.64 8.32
C ARG A 3 4.89 12.61 8.48
N TRP A 4 4.85 11.84 9.57
CA TRP A 4 5.89 10.86 9.95
C TRP A 4 6.35 9.91 8.83
N TYR A 5 5.52 9.70 7.82
CA TYR A 5 5.74 8.81 6.68
C TYR A 5 6.49 9.45 5.49
N ASP A 6 6.68 10.76 5.47
CA ASP A 6 7.27 11.45 4.31
C ASP A 6 8.69 10.96 4.00
N LYS A 7 9.47 10.60 5.03
CA LYS A 7 10.83 10.04 4.87
C LYS A 7 10.88 8.64 4.26
N TYR A 8 9.74 7.95 4.15
CA TYR A 8 9.64 6.60 3.60
C TYR A 8 9.12 6.59 2.16
N ARG A 9 8.86 7.77 1.56
CA ARG A 9 8.28 7.86 0.21
C ARG A 9 9.20 7.36 -0.90
N GLY A 10 10.51 7.41 -0.70
CA GLY A 10 11.51 7.05 -1.71
C GLY A 10 11.65 5.54 -1.85
N CYS A 11 11.54 5.08 -3.07
CA CYS A 11 11.78 3.69 -3.47
C CYS A 11 13.23 3.49 -3.92
N SER A 12 13.67 2.24 -3.96
CA SER A 12 15.02 1.85 -4.38
C SER A 12 15.31 2.13 -5.85
N ASP A 13 14.27 2.20 -6.68
CA ASP A 13 14.33 2.53 -8.11
C ASP A 13 14.35 4.05 -8.38
N GLY A 14 14.36 4.88 -7.33
CA GLY A 14 14.31 6.34 -7.43
C GLY A 14 12.91 6.91 -7.64
N SER A 15 11.86 6.08 -7.73
CA SER A 15 10.48 6.52 -7.72
C SER A 15 10.06 7.01 -6.32
N MET A 16 8.93 7.73 -6.27
CA MET A 16 8.43 8.36 -5.04
C MET A 16 6.94 8.10 -4.88
N HIS A 17 6.55 7.55 -3.73
CA HIS A 17 5.15 7.49 -3.35
C HIS A 17 4.60 8.88 -3.01
N GLU A 18 3.47 9.22 -3.63
CA GLU A 18 2.76 10.47 -3.37
C GLU A 18 1.63 10.34 -2.34
N GLY A 19 1.22 9.10 -2.06
CA GLY A 19 0.21 8.77 -1.06
C GLY A 19 0.71 8.88 0.38
N LYS A 20 -0.13 8.40 1.31
CA LYS A 20 0.23 8.24 2.72
C LYS A 20 0.52 6.76 3.00
N LEU A 21 1.39 6.49 3.98
CA LEU A 21 1.42 5.16 4.61
C LEU A 21 0.22 5.04 5.56
N GLU A 22 -0.69 4.16 5.21
CA GLU A 22 -1.87 3.83 5.99
C GLU A 22 -1.72 2.44 6.60
N LEU A 23 -1.97 2.32 7.91
CA LEU A 23 -1.98 1.04 8.59
C LEU A 23 -3.23 0.28 8.18
N ILE A 24 -3.08 -0.98 7.82
CA ILE A 24 -4.19 -1.88 7.51
C ILE A 24 -4.90 -2.26 8.81
N THR A 25 -6.18 -1.91 8.93
CA THR A 25 -6.99 -2.17 10.13
C THR A 25 -8.29 -2.92 9.84
N TRP A 26 -8.49 -3.33 8.59
CA TRP A 26 -9.65 -4.12 8.15
C TRP A 26 -9.25 -5.57 7.96
N GLU A 27 -10.27 -6.41 7.84
CA GLU A 27 -10.10 -7.80 7.47
C GLU A 27 -10.30 -7.97 5.96
N TRP A 28 -9.66 -8.99 5.42
CA TRP A 28 -9.78 -9.40 4.03
C TRP A 28 -9.43 -10.88 3.91
N THR A 29 -9.73 -11.51 2.77
CA THR A 29 -9.37 -12.91 2.52
C THR A 29 -8.28 -12.95 1.48
N ASP A 30 -7.15 -13.57 1.81
CA ASP A 30 -6.13 -13.91 0.81
C ASP A 30 -6.63 -15.12 0.01
N HIS A 31 -6.95 -14.91 -1.27
CA HIS A 31 -7.50 -15.95 -2.12
C HIS A 31 -6.47 -16.99 -2.55
N GLU A 32 -5.18 -16.63 -2.58
CA GLU A 32 -4.10 -17.55 -2.92
C GLU A 32 -3.80 -18.48 -1.75
N LEU A 33 -3.65 -17.92 -0.55
CA LEU A 33 -3.35 -18.66 0.68
C LEU A 33 -4.62 -19.23 1.35
N ARG A 34 -5.81 -18.80 0.92
CA ARG A 34 -7.12 -19.13 1.52
C ARG A 34 -7.18 -18.84 3.01
N HIS A 35 -6.49 -17.79 3.44
CA HIS A 35 -6.44 -17.37 4.83
C HIS A 35 -7.20 -16.06 5.02
N ARG A 36 -7.89 -15.95 6.15
CA ARG A 36 -8.45 -14.67 6.56
C ARG A 36 -7.32 -13.84 7.19
N MET A 37 -7.21 -12.62 6.71
CA MET A 37 -6.20 -11.65 7.11
C MET A 37 -6.89 -10.51 7.89
N GLY A 38 -6.12 -9.78 8.69
CA GLY A 38 -6.67 -8.75 9.56
C GLY A 38 -5.73 -7.58 9.82
N TRP A 39 -5.92 -6.96 10.98
CA TRP A 39 -5.15 -5.80 11.44
C TRP A 39 -3.64 -6.05 11.32
N GLY A 40 -2.91 -5.11 10.74
CA GLY A 40 -1.48 -5.24 10.50
C GLY A 40 -1.11 -6.20 9.36
N ASN A 41 -2.08 -6.58 8.54
CA ASN A 41 -1.91 -7.46 7.38
C ASN A 41 -1.30 -8.84 7.74
N VAL A 42 -1.72 -9.39 8.88
CA VAL A 42 -1.37 -10.74 9.33
C VAL A 42 -2.59 -11.65 9.29
N VAL A 43 -2.38 -12.97 9.37
CA VAL A 43 -3.46 -13.94 9.50
C VAL A 43 -4.31 -13.63 10.75
N ILE A 44 -5.61 -13.92 10.69
CA ILE A 44 -6.58 -13.47 11.69
C ILE A 44 -6.25 -13.97 13.10
N GLU A 45 -5.63 -15.15 13.20
CA GLU A 45 -5.19 -15.79 14.44
C GLU A 45 -4.06 -15.01 15.15
N GLU A 46 -3.26 -14.24 14.40
CA GLU A 46 -2.12 -13.49 14.92
C GLU A 46 -2.48 -12.05 15.31
N VAL A 47 -3.69 -11.57 14.99
CA VAL A 47 -4.09 -10.15 15.13
C VAL A 47 -3.90 -9.61 16.54
N GLU A 48 -4.32 -10.34 17.56
CA GLU A 48 -4.25 -9.85 18.95
C GLU A 48 -2.80 -9.77 19.46
N GLU A 49 -1.95 -10.72 19.08
CA GLU A 49 -0.52 -10.64 19.35
C GLU A 49 0.11 -9.45 18.61
N HIS A 50 -0.29 -9.22 17.36
CA HIS A 50 0.22 -8.14 16.53
C HIS A 50 -0.15 -6.75 17.07
N LYS A 51 -1.39 -6.58 17.54
CA LYS A 51 -1.83 -5.36 18.24
C LYS A 51 -1.00 -5.12 19.49
N ARG A 52 -0.76 -6.17 20.30
CA ARG A 52 0.08 -6.08 21.50
C ARG A 52 1.51 -5.67 21.17
N LYS A 53 2.11 -6.19 20.08
CA LYS A 53 3.44 -5.77 19.61
C LYS A 53 3.46 -4.28 19.25
N PHE A 54 2.42 -3.77 18.62
CA PHE A 54 2.29 -2.35 18.32
C PHE A 54 2.17 -1.48 19.57
N GLU A 55 1.31 -1.88 20.51
CA GLU A 55 1.07 -1.13 21.75
C GLU A 55 2.29 -1.14 22.67
N VAL A 56 2.89 -2.31 22.90
CA VAL A 56 3.95 -2.49 23.90
C VAL A 56 5.33 -2.19 23.31
N GLU A 57 5.71 -2.89 22.23
CA GLU A 57 7.08 -2.77 21.69
C GLU A 57 7.25 -1.47 20.89
N CYS A 58 6.26 -1.12 20.09
CA CYS A 58 6.30 0.10 19.28
C CYS A 58 5.73 1.32 20.02
N ARG A 59 5.21 1.16 21.25
CA ARG A 59 4.62 2.24 22.07
C ARG A 59 3.55 3.02 21.31
N GLY A 60 2.77 2.32 20.48
CA GLY A 60 1.77 2.92 19.60
C GLY A 60 2.32 3.80 18.45
N ARG A 61 3.65 3.81 18.22
CA ARG A 61 4.28 4.65 17.20
C ARG A 61 4.30 3.94 15.85
N LYS A 62 3.46 4.41 14.90
CA LYS A 62 3.42 3.90 13.51
C LYS A 62 4.78 3.91 12.83
N SER A 63 5.63 4.91 13.10
CA SER A 63 6.97 4.99 12.52
C SER A 63 7.93 3.91 13.02
N LEU A 64 7.77 3.41 14.25
CA LEU A 64 8.51 2.26 14.77
C LEU A 64 7.92 0.96 14.25
N PHE A 65 6.59 0.88 14.19
CA PHE A 65 5.90 -0.29 13.69
C PHE A 65 6.22 -0.55 12.21
N PHE A 66 6.20 0.49 11.37
CA PHE A 66 6.60 0.40 9.97
C PHE A 66 8.04 -0.11 9.79
N LYS A 67 8.97 0.31 10.66
CA LYS A 67 10.36 -0.18 10.60
C LYS A 67 10.48 -1.68 10.89
N LYS A 68 9.55 -2.25 11.66
CA LYS A 68 9.54 -3.68 12.01
C LYS A 68 8.67 -4.52 11.06
N TRP A 69 7.50 -3.99 10.70
CA TRP A 69 6.46 -4.62 9.88
C TRP A 69 5.96 -3.63 8.82
N PRO A 70 6.74 -3.36 7.75
CA PRO A 70 6.31 -2.47 6.68
C PRO A 70 5.07 -2.99 5.93
N GLN A 71 4.90 -4.31 5.82
CA GLN A 71 3.74 -4.96 5.19
C GLN A 71 2.42 -4.74 5.93
N ALA A 72 2.46 -4.27 7.18
CA ALA A 72 1.28 -3.86 7.91
C ALA A 72 0.64 -2.58 7.34
N PHE A 73 1.36 -1.89 6.45
CA PHE A 73 0.93 -0.63 5.86
C PHE A 73 0.72 -0.78 4.36
N ARG A 74 -0.09 0.12 3.81
CA ARG A 74 -0.27 0.31 2.38
C ARG A 74 0.05 1.75 1.97
N TRP A 75 0.41 1.94 0.72
CA TRP A 75 0.48 3.26 0.10
C TRP A 75 -0.87 3.64 -0.53
N THR A 76 -1.45 4.76 -0.11
CA THR A 76 -2.77 5.17 -0.62
C THR A 76 -2.77 5.67 -2.07
N CYS A 77 -1.60 5.91 -2.68
CA CYS A 77 -1.52 6.38 -4.08
C CYS A 77 -1.63 5.24 -5.11
N CYS A 78 -1.08 4.07 -4.80
CA CYS A 78 -1.01 2.94 -5.73
C CYS A 78 -1.55 1.64 -5.14
N GLY A 79 -1.91 1.62 -3.85
CA GLY A 79 -2.44 0.45 -3.17
C GLY A 79 -1.43 -0.67 -3.00
N THR A 80 -0.13 -0.39 -3.13
CA THR A 80 0.92 -1.38 -2.85
C THR A 80 1.17 -1.50 -1.35
N SER A 81 1.64 -2.67 -0.93
CA SER A 81 2.15 -2.88 0.43
C SER A 81 3.34 -1.97 0.71
N GLY A 82 3.46 -1.50 1.96
CA GLY A 82 4.60 -0.71 2.42
C GLY A 82 5.93 -1.47 2.43
N LEU A 83 5.89 -2.80 2.26
CA LEU A 83 7.07 -3.64 2.04
C LEU A 83 7.65 -3.47 0.63
N ILE A 84 6.82 -3.14 -0.35
CA ILE A 84 7.25 -2.97 -1.74
C ILE A 84 8.02 -1.65 -1.84
N ASN A 85 9.29 -1.75 -2.23
CA ASN A 85 10.25 -0.66 -2.26
C ASN A 85 10.65 -0.27 -3.70
N PHE A 86 9.78 -0.53 -4.66
CA PHE A 86 9.91 -0.19 -6.08
C PHE A 86 8.53 0.14 -6.63
N GLY A 87 8.46 0.99 -7.65
CA GLY A 87 7.23 1.30 -8.37
C GLY A 87 6.22 2.13 -7.57
N CYS A 88 5.96 3.35 -8.04
CA CYS A 88 4.75 4.09 -7.68
C CYS A 88 4.03 4.53 -8.96
N ASP A 89 3.12 3.69 -9.44
CA ASP A 89 2.29 4.02 -10.59
C ASP A 89 1.12 4.90 -10.15
N HIS A 90 1.29 6.21 -10.29
CA HIS A 90 0.32 7.22 -9.87
C HIS A 90 -0.65 7.61 -10.99
N HIS A 91 -1.35 6.63 -11.56
CA HIS A 91 -2.30 6.82 -12.68
C HIS A 91 -3.24 8.00 -12.43
N GLY A 92 -2.98 9.15 -13.07
CA GLY A 92 -3.80 10.36 -12.96
C GLY A 92 -3.90 11.00 -11.56
N THR A 93 -3.16 10.50 -10.56
CA THR A 93 -3.30 10.94 -9.16
C THR A 93 -2.04 11.57 -8.56
N GLY A 94 -0.89 11.48 -9.27
CA GLY A 94 0.37 12.08 -8.84
C GLY A 94 0.57 13.52 -9.28
N SER A 95 1.61 14.16 -8.80
CA SER A 95 2.05 15.53 -9.11
C SER A 95 2.60 15.67 -10.52
N LYS A 96 3.07 14.56 -11.10
CA LYS A 96 3.58 14.46 -12.47
C LYS A 96 2.70 13.55 -13.33
N PRO A 97 2.73 13.68 -14.66
CA PRO A 97 2.11 12.70 -15.56
C PRO A 97 2.69 11.30 -15.32
N CYS A 98 1.84 10.28 -15.33
CA CYS A 98 2.26 8.89 -15.26
C CYS A 98 2.99 8.49 -16.55
N THR A 99 4.12 7.80 -16.41
CA THR A 99 4.97 7.37 -17.53
C THR A 99 4.99 5.84 -17.70
N CYS A 100 3.98 5.12 -17.18
CA CYS A 100 3.89 3.69 -17.40
C CYS A 100 3.51 3.38 -18.86
N ASP A 101 3.84 2.18 -19.33
CA ASP A 101 3.59 1.77 -20.71
C ASP A 101 2.10 1.89 -21.10
N PHE A 102 1.18 1.56 -20.18
CA PHE A 102 -0.27 1.69 -20.42
C PHE A 102 -0.70 3.14 -20.64
N CYS A 103 -0.17 4.09 -19.86
CA CYS A 103 -0.41 5.51 -20.06
C CYS A 103 0.18 5.99 -21.41
N HIS A 104 1.41 5.59 -21.73
CA HIS A 104 2.03 5.92 -23.02
C HIS A 104 1.25 5.35 -24.23
N MET A 105 0.67 4.17 -24.07
CA MET A 105 -0.16 3.53 -25.10
C MET A 105 -1.58 4.09 -25.16
N GLY A 106 -1.99 4.94 -24.20
CA GLY A 106 -3.36 5.43 -24.08
C GLY A 106 -4.36 4.31 -23.76
N LYS A 107 -3.93 3.25 -23.07
CA LYS A 107 -4.76 2.09 -22.74
C LYS A 107 -4.93 1.93 -21.23
N PRO A 108 -6.07 1.39 -20.77
CA PRO A 108 -6.20 1.02 -19.37
C PRO A 108 -5.28 -0.14 -19.02
N VAL A 109 -4.88 -0.21 -17.75
CA VAL A 109 -4.23 -1.39 -17.17
C VAL A 109 -5.26 -2.53 -17.16
N PRO A 110 -4.91 -3.73 -17.65
CA PRO A 110 -5.77 -4.90 -17.58
C PRO A 110 -6.16 -5.24 -16.14
N ASP A 111 -7.42 -5.62 -15.93
CA ASP A 111 -7.91 -6.04 -14.62
C ASP A 111 -7.12 -7.23 -14.07
N SER A 112 -6.53 -8.06 -14.93
CA SER A 112 -5.66 -9.18 -14.51
C SER A 112 -4.36 -8.74 -13.81
N LEU A 113 -3.96 -7.47 -13.96
CA LEU A 113 -2.83 -6.86 -13.24
C LEU A 113 -3.29 -6.10 -11.98
N HIS A 114 -4.59 -6.08 -11.72
CA HIS A 114 -5.21 -5.47 -10.56
C HIS A 114 -6.13 -6.49 -9.87
N PRO A 115 -5.58 -7.48 -9.16
CA PRO A 115 -6.41 -8.31 -8.30
C PRO A 115 -7.10 -7.38 -7.29
N GLU A 116 -8.40 -7.15 -7.47
CA GLU A 116 -9.24 -6.30 -6.61
C GLU A 116 -9.27 -6.81 -5.16
N GLU A 117 -8.83 -8.05 -4.95
CA GLU A 117 -8.92 -8.83 -3.72
C GLU A 117 -7.68 -8.67 -2.80
N GLU A 118 -6.70 -7.85 -3.16
CA GLU A 118 -5.57 -7.57 -2.27
C GLU A 118 -5.98 -6.67 -1.09
N GLY A 119 -5.63 -7.08 0.13
CA GLY A 119 -5.91 -6.32 1.35
C GLY A 119 -5.42 -4.88 1.32
N THR A 120 -4.34 -4.59 0.60
CA THR A 120 -3.78 -3.25 0.42
C THR A 120 -4.66 -2.36 -0.46
N ARG A 121 -5.54 -2.91 -1.29
CA ARG A 121 -6.41 -2.14 -2.20
C ARG A 121 -7.82 -1.87 -1.64
N VAL A 122 -8.22 -2.54 -0.55
CA VAL A 122 -9.56 -2.43 0.05
C VAL A 122 -9.97 -0.97 0.29
N GLY A 123 -11.03 -0.51 -0.40
CA GLY A 123 -11.56 0.85 -0.25
C GLY A 123 -10.74 1.95 -0.95
N LEU A 124 -9.67 1.61 -1.68
CA LEU A 124 -9.00 2.56 -2.57
C LEU A 124 -9.72 2.62 -3.92
N ARG A 125 -9.76 3.82 -4.51
CA ARG A 125 -10.19 4.04 -5.89
C ARG A 125 -8.99 4.51 -6.69
N ILE A 126 -8.27 3.55 -7.27
CA ILE A 126 -7.09 3.82 -8.10
C ILE A 126 -7.54 3.79 -9.56
N PRO A 127 -7.34 4.87 -10.33
CA PRO A 127 -7.69 4.87 -11.74
C PRO A 127 -6.90 3.80 -12.49
N SER A 128 -7.60 2.97 -13.29
CA SER A 128 -6.98 2.01 -14.21
C SER A 128 -6.75 2.58 -15.61
N GLY A 129 -7.41 3.71 -15.93
CA GLY A 129 -7.25 4.39 -17.22
C GLY A 129 -5.88 5.07 -17.39
N PRO A 130 -5.56 5.49 -18.63
CA PRO A 130 -4.37 6.31 -18.87
C PRO A 130 -4.49 7.65 -18.14
N ASP A 131 -3.35 8.19 -17.69
CA ASP A 131 -3.28 9.54 -17.13
C ASP A 131 -3.71 10.55 -18.20
N PRO A 132 -4.70 11.42 -17.92
CA PRO A 132 -5.23 12.34 -18.93
C PRO A 132 -4.36 13.59 -19.17
N ARG A 133 -3.20 13.72 -18.51
CA ARG A 133 -2.35 14.92 -18.49
C ARG A 133 -1.10 14.80 -19.36
#